data_AF-A0A8S1WN18-F1
#
_entry.id   AF-A0A8S1WN18-F1
#
_cell.length_a   1.000
_cell.length_b   1.000
_cell.length_c   1.000
_cell.angle_alpha   90.00
_cell.angle_beta   90.00
_cell.angle_gamma   90.00
#
_symmetry.space_group_name_H-M   'P 1'
#
loop_
_entity.id
_entity.type
_entity.pdbx_description
1 polymer ?
#
loop_
_entity_poly.entity_id
_entity_poly.type
_entity_poly.pdbx_seq_one_letter_code
_entity_poly.pdbx_strand_id
1 'polypeptide(L)'
;MEQAQFSLKQVCRQRVKSLFVQLRIDNPNLSSSILVVDQKTLKIVSAYMKMSELLEQGINAVENLNLKRKPFNLEAIYFITPTQESIALLIEDFANAQFPQYKCAHVIFNNKMPQGIAQKIQSEQNLVKKLSTCKVFNLDFNCTNEQLFTFDMIFGLEVYKGSMYQIKIRKCYFIRDG
;
A
#
# COMPACT_ATOMS: atom_id res chain seq x y z
N MET A 1 9.86 -36.44 -2.16
CA MET A 1 10.02 -34.98 -2.29
C MET A 1 8.91 -34.34 -1.47
N GLU A 2 9.20 -33.88 -0.25
CA GLU A 2 8.24 -33.07 0.51
C GLU A 2 7.97 -31.80 -0.29
N GLN A 3 6.72 -31.62 -0.73
CA GLN A 3 6.28 -30.31 -1.19
C GLN A 3 6.31 -29.39 0.02
N ALA A 4 7.23 -28.43 0.04
CA ALA A 4 7.21 -27.37 1.03
C ALA A 4 5.86 -26.65 0.92
N GLN A 5 4.98 -26.89 1.89
CA GLN A 5 3.68 -26.25 1.96
C GLN A 5 3.89 -24.80 2.38
N PHE A 6 3.98 -23.89 1.40
CA PHE A 6 4.08 -22.47 1.69
C PHE A 6 2.72 -21.90 2.08
N SER A 7 2.68 -21.18 3.19
CA SER A 7 1.46 -20.44 3.57
C SER A 7 1.26 -19.23 2.65
N LEU A 8 0.01 -18.76 2.52
CA LEU A 8 -0.30 -17.54 1.75
C LEU A 8 0.55 -16.35 2.25
N LYS A 9 0.75 -16.28 3.57
CA LYS A 9 1.60 -15.25 4.21
C LYS A 9 3.04 -15.32 3.72
N GLN A 10 3.62 -16.51 3.63
CA GLN A 10 4.99 -16.72 3.15
C GLN A 10 5.11 -16.35 1.66
N VAL A 11 4.14 -16.73 0.83
CA VAL A 11 4.11 -16.37 -0.60
C VAL A 11 4.02 -14.86 -0.77
N CYS A 12 3.13 -14.18 -0.04
CA CYS A 12 3.00 -12.72 -0.09
C CYS A 12 4.28 -12.02 0.39
N ARG A 13 4.90 -12.51 1.48
CA ARG A 13 6.20 -11.99 1.97
C ARG A 13 7.29 -12.12 0.92
N GLN A 14 7.39 -13.27 0.25
CA GLN A 14 8.34 -13.47 -0.84
C GLN A 14 8.07 -12.49 -1.99
N ARG A 15 6.79 -12.30 -2.38
CA ARG A 15 6.43 -11.32 -3.42
C ARG A 15 6.83 -9.88 -3.05
N VAL A 16 6.59 -9.45 -1.81
CA VAL A 16 6.98 -8.11 -1.33
C VAL A 16 8.50 -7.96 -1.33
N LYS A 17 9.23 -8.99 -0.89
CA LYS A 17 10.70 -8.99 -0.96
C LYS A 17 11.20 -8.90 -2.40
N SER A 18 10.65 -9.72 -3.29
CA SER A 18 10.99 -9.72 -4.73
C SER A 18 10.69 -8.38 -5.40
N LEU A 19 9.64 -7.67 -4.98
CA LEU A 19 9.36 -6.32 -5.46
C LEU A 19 10.53 -5.37 -5.21
N PHE A 20 11.03 -5.29 -3.97
CA PHE A 20 12.15 -4.41 -3.64
C PHE A 20 13.47 -4.84 -4.28
N VAL A 21 13.71 -6.15 -4.37
CA VAL A 21 14.86 -6.68 -5.11
C VAL A 21 14.80 -6.25 -6.58
N GLN A 22 13.67 -6.46 -7.24
CA GLN A 22 13.50 -6.11 -8.66
C GLN A 22 13.63 -4.61 -8.90
N LEU A 23 13.09 -3.76 -8.01
CA LEU A 23 13.23 -2.31 -8.14
C LEU A 23 14.69 -1.86 -8.13
N ARG A 24 15.53 -2.46 -7.27
CA ARG A 24 16.97 -2.14 -7.22
C ARG A 24 17.71 -2.66 -8.45
N ILE A 25 17.34 -3.83 -8.97
CA ILE A 25 17.90 -4.36 -10.21
C ILE A 25 17.56 -3.43 -11.38
N ASP A 26 16.28 -3.03 -11.48
CA ASP A 26 15.80 -2.12 -12.52
C ASP A 26 16.40 -0.72 -12.40
N ASN A 27 16.78 -0.30 -11.18
CA ASN A 27 17.27 1.04 -10.87
C ASN A 27 18.58 0.97 -10.07
N PRO A 28 19.74 0.86 -10.73
CA PRO A 28 21.03 0.71 -10.05
C PRO A 28 21.40 1.88 -9.11
N ASN A 29 20.82 3.05 -9.33
CA ASN A 29 21.02 4.24 -8.49
C ASN A 29 20.22 4.19 -7.17
N LEU A 30 19.27 3.26 -7.04
CA LEU A 30 18.42 3.07 -5.87
C LEU A 30 19.13 2.24 -4.79
N SER A 31 20.27 2.73 -4.29
CA SER A 31 21.04 2.05 -3.25
C SER A 31 20.51 2.30 -1.84
N SER A 32 19.91 3.47 -1.61
CA SER A 32 19.30 3.88 -0.33
C SER A 32 18.03 4.67 -0.60
N SER A 33 16.95 4.25 0.02
CA SER A 33 15.63 4.82 -0.23
C SER A 33 14.80 5.01 1.04
N ILE A 34 13.81 5.90 0.94
CA ILE A 34 12.77 6.08 1.94
C ILE A 34 11.49 5.41 1.43
N LEU A 35 10.89 4.54 2.24
CA LEU A 35 9.60 3.92 1.91
C LEU A 35 8.48 4.81 2.44
N VAL A 36 7.70 5.39 1.55
CA VAL A 36 6.53 6.21 1.89
C VAL A 36 5.27 5.35 1.73
N VAL A 37 4.47 5.27 2.80
CA VAL A 37 3.25 4.45 2.86
C VAL A 37 2.06 5.25 3.35
N ASP A 38 0.86 4.83 2.96
CA ASP A 38 -0.38 5.33 3.55
C ASP A 38 -0.86 4.40 4.67
N GLN A 39 -2.01 4.72 5.27
CA GLN A 39 -2.55 3.94 6.38
C GLN A 39 -2.84 2.47 6.00
N LYS A 40 -3.28 2.19 4.78
CA LYS A 40 -3.64 0.85 4.33
C LYS A 40 -2.39 0.05 3.97
N THR A 41 -1.48 0.65 3.22
CA THR A 41 -0.24 -0.01 2.79
C THR A 41 0.76 -0.18 3.92
N LEU A 42 0.73 0.67 4.95
CA LEU A 42 1.50 0.44 6.18
C LEU A 42 1.09 -0.87 6.87
N LYS A 43 -0.22 -1.17 6.95
CA LYS A 43 -0.72 -2.45 7.49
C LYS A 43 -0.27 -3.63 6.63
N ILE A 44 -0.25 -3.48 5.31
CA ILE A 44 0.25 -4.50 4.37
C ILE A 44 1.74 -4.76 4.62
N VAL A 45 2.59 -3.72 4.59
CA VAL A 45 4.04 -3.88 4.76
C VAL A 45 4.35 -4.50 6.12
N SER A 46 3.73 -4.02 7.19
CA SER A 46 3.92 -4.55 8.55
C SER A 46 3.45 -6.00 8.73
N ALA A 47 2.47 -6.46 7.94
CA ALA A 47 2.01 -7.85 7.98
C ALA A 47 3.03 -8.84 7.37
N TYR A 48 3.82 -8.37 6.40
CA TYR A 48 4.68 -9.24 5.59
C TYR A 48 6.19 -9.05 5.81
N MET A 49 6.65 -7.88 6.27
CA MET A 49 8.08 -7.56 6.40
C MET A 49 8.41 -6.90 7.74
N LYS A 50 9.50 -7.32 8.37
CA LYS A 50 10.09 -6.64 9.54
C LYS A 50 11.01 -5.50 9.11
N MET A 51 11.30 -4.55 10.02
CA MET A 51 12.28 -3.47 9.75
C MET A 51 13.65 -3.97 9.37
N SER A 52 14.16 -5.02 10.01
CA SER A 52 15.45 -5.62 9.64
C SER A 52 15.48 -6.03 8.17
N GLU A 53 14.38 -6.61 7.68
CA GLU A 53 14.29 -7.06 6.29
C GLU A 53 14.17 -5.90 5.30
N LEU A 54 13.47 -4.82 5.68
CA LEU A 54 13.41 -3.61 4.85
C LEU A 54 14.78 -2.94 4.75
N LEU A 55 15.53 -2.88 5.85
CA LEU A 55 16.91 -2.36 5.86
C LEU A 55 17.82 -3.18 4.94
N GLU A 56 17.73 -4.51 4.96
CA GLU A 56 18.44 -5.40 4.02
C GLU A 56 18.03 -5.14 2.55
N GLN A 57 16.81 -4.65 2.32
CA GLN A 57 16.34 -4.24 1.00
C GLN A 57 16.75 -2.79 0.62
N GLY A 58 17.56 -2.10 1.43
CA GLY A 58 18.02 -0.72 1.14
C GLY A 58 16.99 0.37 1.46
N ILE A 59 16.04 0.07 2.34
CA ILE A 59 15.04 1.02 2.85
C ILE A 59 15.50 1.50 4.22
N ASN A 60 15.92 2.76 4.31
CA ASN A 60 16.51 3.31 5.53
C ASN A 60 15.45 3.76 6.55
N ALA A 61 14.28 4.17 6.06
CA ALA A 61 13.18 4.60 6.91
C ALA A 61 11.83 4.33 6.23
N VAL A 62 10.79 4.21 7.07
CA VAL A 62 9.40 4.13 6.63
C VAL A 62 8.69 5.38 7.13
N GLU A 63 8.13 6.15 6.21
CA GLU A 63 7.41 7.40 6.50
C GLU A 63 5.93 7.28 6.12
N ASN A 64 5.07 7.97 6.88
CA ASN A 64 3.64 8.04 6.61
C ASN A 64 3.33 9.23 5.70
N LEU A 65 2.69 8.97 4.56
CA LEU A 65 2.29 9.97 3.57
C LEU A 65 1.44 11.09 4.17
N ASN A 66 0.57 10.77 5.14
CA ASN A 66 -0.38 11.69 5.75
C ASN A 66 0.26 12.62 6.80
N LEU A 67 1.53 12.43 7.14
CA LEU A 67 2.26 13.23 8.12
C LEU A 67 3.24 14.18 7.42
N LYS A 68 3.51 15.32 8.07
CA LYS A 68 4.58 16.22 7.64
C LYS A 68 5.93 15.52 7.83
N ARG A 69 6.68 15.39 6.72
CA ARG A 69 7.95 14.67 6.64
C ARG A 69 9.10 15.65 6.43
N LYS A 70 10.31 15.27 6.85
CA LYS A 70 11.50 16.08 6.58
C LYS A 70 11.96 15.85 5.14
N PRO A 71 12.37 16.89 4.39
CA PRO A 71 12.89 16.70 3.04
C PRO A 71 14.21 15.94 3.11
N PHE A 72 14.36 14.95 2.23
CA PHE A 72 15.58 14.14 2.11
C PHE A 72 16.08 14.16 0.67
N ASN A 73 17.39 14.31 0.48
CA ASN A 73 18.00 14.19 -0.85
C ASN A 73 18.23 12.71 -1.23
N LEU A 74 17.23 11.87 -0.98
CA LEU A 74 17.21 10.43 -1.30
C LEU A 74 16.04 10.14 -2.25
N GLU A 75 16.08 8.96 -2.87
CA GLU A 75 14.97 8.49 -3.70
C GLU A 75 13.89 7.86 -2.81
N ALA A 76 12.63 8.06 -3.16
CA ALA A 76 11.50 7.58 -2.38
C ALA A 76 10.72 6.51 -3.14
N ILE A 77 10.41 5.42 -2.44
CA ILE A 77 9.51 4.38 -2.91
C ILE A 77 8.15 4.65 -2.27
N TYR A 78 7.18 5.04 -3.08
CA TYR A 78 5.80 5.23 -2.65
C TYR A 78 5.06 3.91 -2.82
N PHE A 79 4.80 3.19 -1.73
CA PHE A 79 3.88 2.07 -1.75
C PHE A 79 2.54 2.52 -1.17
N ILE A 80 1.61 2.92 -2.04
CA ILE A 80 0.40 3.64 -1.66
C ILE A 80 -0.85 3.07 -2.33
N THR A 81 -2.01 3.39 -1.76
CA THR A 81 -3.31 3.11 -2.34
C THR A 81 -3.64 4.17 -3.41
N PRO A 82 -4.17 3.79 -4.59
CA PRO A 82 -4.47 4.73 -5.67
C PRO A 82 -5.76 5.54 -5.39
N THR A 83 -5.83 6.23 -4.26
CA THR A 83 -6.92 7.15 -3.88
C THR A 83 -6.61 8.58 -4.33
N GLN A 84 -7.63 9.41 -4.48
CA GLN A 84 -7.44 10.82 -4.84
C GLN A 84 -6.60 11.59 -3.81
N GLU A 85 -6.75 11.25 -2.53
CA GLU A 85 -6.02 11.83 -1.39
C GLU A 85 -4.55 11.45 -1.45
N SER A 86 -4.22 10.15 -1.55
CA SER A 86 -2.83 9.70 -1.61
C SER A 86 -2.09 10.27 -2.82
N ILE A 87 -2.78 10.41 -3.96
CA ILE A 87 -2.19 11.03 -5.16
C ILE A 87 -2.02 12.55 -4.98
N ALA A 88 -2.94 13.24 -4.32
CA ALA A 88 -2.78 14.67 -4.05
C ALA A 88 -1.54 14.94 -3.17
N LEU A 89 -1.34 14.15 -2.12
CA LEU A 89 -0.16 14.25 -1.25
C LEU A 89 1.14 13.89 -2.00
N LEU A 90 1.10 12.87 -2.86
CA LEU A 90 2.23 12.56 -3.74
C LEU A 90 2.58 13.74 -4.66
N ILE A 91 1.59 14.42 -5.23
CA ILE A 91 1.82 15.58 -6.09
C ILE A 91 2.42 16.74 -5.29
N GLU A 92 1.91 16.98 -4.08
CA GLU A 92 2.39 18.02 -3.17
C GLU A 92 3.89 17.86 -2.85
N ASP A 93 4.36 16.63 -2.62
CA ASP A 93 5.77 16.31 -2.38
C ASP A 93 6.71 16.80 -3.51
N PHE A 94 6.19 16.95 -4.73
CA PHE A 94 6.96 17.39 -5.91
C PHE A 94 6.44 18.71 -6.51
N ALA A 95 5.57 19.44 -5.81
CA ALA A 95 5.01 20.69 -6.32
C ALA A 95 6.11 21.74 -6.54
N ASN A 96 7.09 21.81 -5.64
CA ASN A 96 8.26 22.69 -5.79
C ASN A 96 9.38 21.98 -6.57
N ALA A 97 9.64 22.43 -7.80
CA ALA A 97 10.68 21.85 -8.65
C ALA A 97 12.11 22.09 -8.15
N GLN A 98 12.37 23.18 -7.41
CA GLN A 98 13.70 23.50 -6.88
C GLN A 98 14.00 22.74 -5.59
N PHE A 99 12.99 22.57 -4.75
CA PHE A 99 13.10 21.92 -3.45
C PHE A 99 12.01 20.84 -3.29
N PRO A 100 12.08 19.75 -4.07
CA PRO A 100 11.15 18.63 -3.88
C PRO A 100 11.44 17.91 -2.57
N GLN A 101 10.43 17.22 -2.04
CA GLN A 101 10.54 16.42 -0.81
C GLN A 101 11.60 15.31 -0.94
N TYR A 102 11.69 14.72 -2.13
CA TYR A 102 12.64 13.66 -2.47
C TYR A 102 13.30 13.89 -3.83
N LYS A 103 14.42 13.22 -4.08
CA LYS A 103 15.18 13.34 -5.32
C LYS A 103 14.42 12.79 -6.53
N CYS A 104 13.75 11.64 -6.36
CA CYS A 104 13.03 10.87 -7.37
C CYS A 104 11.92 10.02 -6.71
N ALA A 105 10.87 9.69 -7.47
CA ALA A 105 9.75 8.86 -7.02
C ALA A 105 9.69 7.51 -7.78
N HIS A 106 9.58 6.43 -7.02
CA HIS A 106 9.16 5.11 -7.49
C HIS A 106 7.78 4.80 -6.92
N VAL A 107 6.73 4.94 -7.73
CA VAL A 107 5.34 4.78 -7.31
C VAL A 107 4.86 3.36 -7.58
N ILE A 108 4.36 2.72 -6.54
CA ILE A 108 3.88 1.34 -6.56
C ILE A 108 2.50 1.32 -5.90
N PHE A 109 1.50 1.03 -6.71
CA PHE A 109 0.13 0.94 -6.21
C PHE A 109 -0.15 -0.44 -5.65
N ASN A 110 -0.77 -0.49 -4.47
CA ASN A 110 -1.15 -1.76 -3.85
C ASN A 110 -2.29 -2.47 -4.62
N ASN A 111 -3.17 -1.72 -5.29
CA ASN A 111 -4.30 -2.24 -6.06
C ASN A 111 -4.43 -1.50 -7.41
N LYS A 112 -5.35 -1.96 -8.26
CA LYS A 112 -5.66 -1.38 -9.56
C LYS A 112 -5.90 0.13 -9.45
N MET A 113 -5.27 0.88 -10.34
CA MET A 113 -5.50 2.31 -10.49
C MET A 113 -6.92 2.58 -11.03
N PRO A 114 -7.77 3.34 -10.31
CA PRO A 114 -9.04 3.83 -10.82
C PRO A 114 -8.87 4.73 -12.05
N GLN A 115 -9.94 4.89 -12.83
CA GLN A 115 -9.95 5.81 -13.96
C GLN A 115 -9.66 7.26 -13.49
N GLY A 116 -8.90 8.01 -14.29
CA GLY A 116 -8.53 9.40 -14.00
C GLY A 116 -7.27 9.59 -13.15
N ILE A 117 -6.85 8.61 -12.32
CA ILE A 117 -5.63 8.73 -11.50
C ILE A 117 -4.38 8.87 -12.37
N ALA A 118 -4.27 8.05 -13.43
CA ALA A 118 -3.14 8.14 -14.35
C ALA A 118 -3.08 9.50 -15.07
N GLN A 119 -4.23 10.04 -15.47
CA GLN A 119 -4.32 11.36 -16.12
C GLN A 119 -3.92 12.48 -15.16
N LYS A 120 -4.35 12.39 -13.89
CA LYS A 120 -3.97 13.34 -12.83
C LYS A 120 -2.47 13.33 -12.55
N ILE A 121 -1.81 12.17 -12.59
CA ILE A 121 -0.34 12.10 -12.45
C ILE A 121 0.33 12.72 -13.68
N GLN A 122 -0.19 12.42 -14.89
CA GLN A 122 0.37 12.92 -16.14
C GLN A 122 0.24 14.44 -16.31
N SER A 123 -0.78 15.07 -15.73
CA SER A 123 -0.93 16.53 -15.77
C SER A 123 0.16 17.26 -14.97
N GLU A 124 0.78 16.61 -14.00
CA GLU A 124 1.75 17.23 -13.09
C GLU A 124 3.19 17.08 -13.60
N GLN A 125 3.64 18.05 -14.39
CA GLN A 125 4.96 17.99 -15.05
C GLN A 125 6.14 17.81 -14.08
N ASN A 126 6.08 18.42 -12.90
CA ASN A 126 7.16 18.34 -11.91
C ASN A 126 7.31 16.92 -11.38
N LEU A 127 6.19 16.27 -11.05
CA LEU A 127 6.17 14.87 -10.65
C LEU A 127 6.62 13.96 -11.79
N VAL A 128 6.09 14.15 -13.01
CA VAL A 128 6.43 13.31 -14.17
C VAL A 128 7.92 13.34 -14.48
N LYS A 129 8.59 14.50 -14.40
CA LYS A 129 10.04 14.62 -14.59
C LYS A 129 10.87 13.88 -13.53
N LYS A 130 10.29 13.66 -12.35
CA LYS A 130 10.92 13.02 -11.20
C LYS A 130 10.46 11.58 -10.98
N LEU A 131 9.52 11.09 -11.77
CA LEU A 131 8.96 9.75 -11.67
C LEU A 131 9.84 8.77 -12.45
N SER A 132 10.52 7.87 -11.74
CA SER A 132 11.35 6.83 -12.37
C SER A 132 10.57 5.54 -12.63
N THR A 133 9.72 5.12 -11.68
CA THR A 133 8.96 3.88 -11.80
C THR A 133 7.50 4.11 -11.42
N CYS A 134 6.58 3.53 -12.18
CA CYS A 134 5.16 3.49 -11.85
C CYS A 134 4.61 2.09 -12.16
N LYS A 135 4.23 1.33 -11.13
CA LYS A 135 3.78 -0.07 -11.27
C LYS A 135 2.60 -0.37 -10.36
N VAL A 136 1.83 -1.40 -10.69
CA VAL A 136 0.76 -1.93 -9.84
C VAL A 136 1.18 -3.30 -9.30
N PHE A 137 1.18 -3.46 -7.99
CA PHE A 137 1.65 -4.67 -7.32
C PHE A 137 0.53 -5.70 -7.05
N ASN A 138 -0.73 -5.25 -6.93
CA ASN A 138 -1.91 -6.08 -6.66
C ASN A 138 -1.76 -6.96 -5.40
N LEU A 139 -1.53 -6.31 -4.26
CA LEU A 139 -1.61 -6.89 -2.93
C LEU A 139 -2.47 -5.96 -2.06
N ASP A 140 -3.72 -6.34 -1.84
CA ASP A 140 -4.72 -5.50 -1.14
C ASP A 140 -5.42 -6.22 0.02
N PHE A 141 -4.69 -7.11 0.69
CA PHE A 141 -5.14 -7.85 1.87
C PHE A 141 -3.98 -8.16 2.81
N ASN A 142 -4.31 -8.44 4.07
CA ASN A 142 -3.33 -8.71 5.13
C ASN A 142 -3.51 -10.12 5.65
N CYS A 143 -2.41 -10.85 5.85
CA CYS A 143 -2.42 -12.15 6.50
C CYS A 143 -2.09 -12.01 7.98
N THR A 144 -3.07 -12.23 8.86
CA THR A 144 -2.86 -12.20 10.31
C THR A 144 -1.95 -13.35 10.74
N ASN A 145 -2.21 -14.56 10.24
CA ASN A 145 -1.37 -15.75 10.44
C ASN A 145 -1.26 -16.55 9.13
N GLU A 146 -0.72 -17.77 9.19
CA GLU A 146 -0.49 -18.60 8.01
C GLU A 146 -1.78 -19.10 7.33
N GLN A 147 -2.91 -19.09 8.04
CA GLN A 147 -4.20 -19.65 7.59
C GLN A 147 -5.30 -18.59 7.49
N LEU A 148 -5.08 -17.36 7.97
CA LEU A 148 -6.08 -16.31 8.06
C LEU A 148 -5.62 -15.05 7.33
N PHE A 149 -6.49 -14.55 6.45
CA PHE A 149 -6.33 -13.26 5.80
C PHE A 149 -7.59 -12.39 6.00
N THR A 150 -7.40 -11.07 5.89
CA THR A 150 -8.45 -10.07 6.00
C THR A 150 -8.25 -8.97 4.96
N PHE A 151 -9.35 -8.43 4.46
CA PHE A 151 -9.35 -7.23 3.61
C PHE A 151 -9.45 -5.92 4.42
N ASP A 152 -9.50 -6.02 5.76
CA ASP A 152 -9.61 -4.87 6.67
C ASP A 152 -10.85 -3.99 6.39
N MET A 153 -11.95 -4.63 5.93
CA MET A 153 -13.23 -3.97 5.65
C MET A 153 -14.13 -3.99 6.88
N ILE A 154 -13.95 -3.05 7.81
CA ILE A 154 -14.72 -2.97 9.06
C ILE A 154 -16.23 -2.86 8.78
N PHE A 155 -16.63 -2.08 7.78
CA PHE A 155 -18.02 -1.88 7.38
C PHE A 155 -18.49 -2.79 6.24
N GLY A 156 -17.73 -3.85 5.91
CA GLY A 156 -18.04 -4.71 4.76
C GLY A 156 -19.45 -5.33 4.85
N LEU A 157 -19.90 -5.67 6.06
CA LEU A 157 -21.24 -6.21 6.28
C LEU A 157 -22.34 -5.15 6.07
N GLU A 158 -22.09 -3.89 6.45
CA GLU A 158 -23.05 -2.80 6.24
C GLU A 158 -23.19 -2.46 4.77
N VAL A 159 -22.07 -2.41 4.04
CA VAL A 159 -22.07 -2.25 2.58
C VAL A 159 -22.85 -3.37 1.91
N TYR A 160 -22.64 -4.63 2.33
CA TYR A 160 -23.36 -5.77 1.79
C TYR A 160 -24.87 -5.73 2.11
N LYS A 161 -25.23 -5.32 3.34
CA LYS A 161 -26.64 -5.16 3.76
C LYS A 161 -27.31 -3.92 3.13
N GLY A 162 -26.52 -2.93 2.70
CA GLY A 162 -26.96 -1.66 2.11
C GLY A 162 -27.52 -1.74 0.69
N SER A 163 -27.85 -2.94 0.17
CA SER A 163 -28.58 -3.08 -1.09
C SER A 163 -29.68 -4.14 -1.07
N MET A 164 -29.94 -4.88 0.03
CA MET A 164 -31.14 -5.71 0.14
C MET A 164 -31.54 -6.04 1.59
N TYR A 165 -32.79 -5.66 1.89
CA TYR A 165 -33.65 -6.02 3.03
C TYR A 165 -33.34 -5.43 4.42
N GLN A 166 -34.31 -4.65 4.90
CA GLN A 166 -34.62 -4.52 6.32
C GLN A 166 -34.78 -5.93 6.90
N ILE A 167 -33.78 -6.42 7.63
CA ILE A 167 -33.97 -7.58 8.52
C ILE A 167 -34.83 -7.08 9.68
N LYS A 168 -36.14 -7.23 9.53
CA LYS A 168 -37.12 -7.04 10.58
C LYS A 168 -36.89 -8.19 11.57
N ILE A 169 -36.11 -7.95 12.63
CA ILE A 169 -36.02 -8.87 13.76
C ILE A 169 -37.41 -8.91 14.39
N ARG A 170 -38.23 -9.91 14.01
CA ARG A 170 -39.45 -10.22 14.75
C ARG A 170 -39.00 -10.65 16.15
N LYS A 171 -39.42 -9.91 17.17
CA LYS A 171 -39.29 -10.31 18.58
C LYS A 171 -39.70 -11.77 18.71
N CYS A 172 -38.76 -12.62 19.12
CA CYS A 172 -39.10 -13.93 19.67
C CYS A 172 -39.90 -13.68 20.95
N TYR A 173 -41.19 -13.98 20.92
CA TYR A 173 -41.96 -14.10 22.14
C TYR A 173 -41.47 -15.36 22.86
N PHE A 174 -40.92 -15.19 24.06
CA PHE A 174 -40.83 -16.28 25.01
C PHE A 174 -42.26 -16.64 25.42
N ILE A 175 -42.76 -17.75 24.91
CA ILE A 175 -43.90 -18.42 25.51
C ILE A 175 -43.35 -19.09 26.78
N ARG A 176 -43.66 -18.50 27.94
CA ARG A 176 -43.69 -19.25 29.20
C ARG A 176 -44.95 -20.11 29.13
N ASP A 177 -44.78 -21.42 29.17
CA ASP A 177 -45.83 -22.34 29.61
C ASP A 177 -45.17 -23.54 30.30
N GLY A 178 -45.56 -23.79 31.55
CA GLY A 178 -45.11 -24.90 32.41
C GLY A 178 -44.54 -24.44 33.74
#